data_AF-A0A0U2BZK0-F1
#
_entry.id   AF-A0A0U2BZK0-F1
#
_cell.length_a   1.000
_cell.length_b   1.000
_cell.length_c   1.000
_cell.angle_alpha   90.00
_cell.angle_beta   90.00
_cell.angle_gamma   90.00
#
_symmetry.space_group_name_H-M   'P 1'
#
loop_
_entity.id
_entity.type
_entity.pdbx_description
1 polymer ?
#
loop_
_entity_poly.entity_id
_entity_poly.type
_entity_poly.pdbx_seq_one_letter_code
_entity_poly.pdbx_strand_id
1 'polypeptide(L)'
;KIFADRVNEIGEKVAPSEIAYSVEEALAAAESLGYPVMARAAFSLGGLGSGFANNKEELKNLAEQALAHSSQLIIDKSLKGWKEVEYEVVRDAYDNCITVCNMENLDPLGIHTGESIVVAPSQTLSNKEYNMLRTTAIKVIRHFGVVGECNIQYALNPFSEQYYIIEVNARLSRSSALASKATGYPLAYVAAKLSLGVALPTIKNSVTGVTTACFEPSLDYCVVKIPRWDLAKFIRVSKNIGSSMKSVGEVMAIGRNFEEAFQKALRMVDGNVNGFDPYLQPVKDEELTQPTDKRPFVLAAALKANYTIDRLHDLTKIDRWFLSKMQNIIEFHGVLEANGANLTHDLIVKAKKMGYSDKQIAAATKSTELVVRHQRQEMGVVPFVKQIDTVAGEWPAATNYLYLTYNANEHDLDFPGNFTIVVGSGVYRIGSSVEFD
;
A
#
# COMPACT_ATOMS: atom_id res chain seq x y z
N LYS A 1 15.60 0.21 21.83
CA LYS A 1 15.53 0.17 23.31
C LYS A 1 14.59 1.25 23.86
N ILE A 2 14.91 2.55 23.76
CA ILE A 2 14.02 3.64 24.26
C ILE A 2 12.57 3.51 23.75
N PHE A 3 12.37 3.29 22.45
CA PHE A 3 11.03 3.10 21.88
C PHE A 3 10.29 1.91 22.53
N ALA A 4 10.95 0.75 22.60
CA ALA A 4 10.40 -0.47 23.21
C ALA A 4 10.04 -0.25 24.69
N ASP A 5 10.94 0.38 25.46
CA ASP A 5 10.72 0.68 26.87
C ASP A 5 9.51 1.61 27.05
N ARG A 6 9.42 2.68 26.25
CA ARG A 6 8.28 3.61 26.28
C ARG A 6 6.95 2.98 25.88
N VAL A 7 6.96 2.06 24.90
CA VAL A 7 5.77 1.30 24.51
C VAL A 7 5.37 0.31 25.63
N ASN A 8 6.33 -0.35 26.26
CA ASN A 8 6.08 -1.30 27.35
C ASN A 8 5.53 -0.62 28.62
N GLU A 9 5.90 0.63 28.92
CA GLU A 9 5.37 1.40 30.05
C GLU A 9 3.83 1.52 30.04
N ILE A 10 3.22 1.48 28.86
CA ILE A 10 1.76 1.53 28.69
C ILE A 10 1.14 0.15 28.40
N GLY A 11 1.90 -0.93 28.59
CA GLY A 11 1.45 -2.31 28.37
C GLY A 11 1.26 -2.71 26.91
N GLU A 12 1.75 -1.89 25.98
CA GLU A 12 1.78 -2.21 24.54
C GLU A 12 3.03 -3.02 24.19
N LYS A 13 3.04 -3.65 23.01
CA LYS A 13 4.13 -4.56 22.62
C LYS A 13 4.79 -4.12 21.32
N VAL A 14 6.10 -4.04 21.33
CA VAL A 14 6.92 -4.04 20.11
C VAL A 14 7.30 -5.47 19.73
N ALA A 15 7.75 -5.67 18.49
CA ALA A 15 8.30 -6.96 18.07
C ALA A 15 9.40 -7.42 19.05
N PRO A 16 9.30 -8.63 19.63
CA PRO A 16 10.31 -9.13 20.56
C PRO A 16 11.67 -9.22 19.88
N SER A 17 12.71 -8.70 20.54
CA SER A 17 14.07 -8.69 20.02
C SER A 17 15.07 -8.88 21.16
N GLU A 18 16.14 -9.62 20.91
CA GLU A 18 17.25 -9.81 21.84
C GLU A 18 18.57 -9.48 21.15
N ILE A 19 19.54 -9.00 21.93
CA ILE A 19 20.89 -8.71 21.44
C ILE A 19 21.76 -9.92 21.77
N ALA A 20 22.56 -10.36 20.79
CA ALA A 20 23.51 -11.45 20.92
C ALA A 20 24.91 -11.00 20.49
N TYR A 21 25.93 -11.44 21.21
CA TYR A 21 27.34 -11.19 20.92
C TYR A 21 28.10 -12.46 20.50
N SER A 22 27.44 -13.61 20.53
CA SER A 22 27.97 -14.90 20.10
C SER A 22 26.91 -15.72 19.37
N VAL A 23 27.34 -16.79 18.71
CA VAL A 23 26.42 -17.74 18.05
C VAL A 23 25.55 -18.42 19.11
N GLU A 24 26.11 -18.78 20.27
CA GLU A 24 25.39 -19.40 21.37
C GLU A 24 24.30 -18.48 21.93
N GLU A 25 24.60 -17.19 22.12
CA GLU A 25 23.63 -16.19 22.54
C GLU A 25 22.53 -15.99 21.49
N ALA A 26 22.88 -15.99 20.20
CA ALA A 26 21.90 -15.88 19.12
C ALA A 26 20.93 -17.07 19.10
N LEU A 27 21.45 -18.29 19.30
CA LEU A 27 20.64 -19.50 19.38
C LEU A 27 19.76 -19.51 20.63
N ALA A 28 20.27 -19.07 21.79
CA ALA A 28 19.49 -18.95 23.02
C ALA A 28 18.36 -17.91 22.88
N ALA A 29 18.66 -16.75 22.27
CA ALA A 29 17.67 -15.73 21.94
C ALA A 29 16.57 -16.30 21.03
N ALA A 30 16.93 -17.09 20.02
CA ALA A 30 15.92 -17.68 19.14
C ALA A 30 15.10 -18.80 19.79
N GLU A 31 15.64 -19.51 20.79
CA GLU A 31 14.87 -20.45 21.62
C GLU A 31 13.86 -19.69 22.50
N SER A 32 14.24 -18.52 23.04
CA SER A 32 13.37 -17.60 23.79
C SER A 32 12.25 -17.01 22.92
N LEU A 33 12.62 -16.45 21.76
CA LEU A 33 11.70 -15.76 20.84
C LEU A 33 10.84 -16.74 20.03
N GLY A 34 11.34 -17.96 19.84
CA GLY A 34 10.79 -18.99 18.97
C GLY A 34 10.97 -18.68 17.48
N TYR A 35 11.24 -19.71 16.69
CA TYR A 35 11.36 -19.60 15.24
C TYR A 35 10.00 -19.28 14.54
N PRO A 36 10.02 -18.72 13.32
CA PRO A 36 11.19 -18.16 12.65
C PRO A 36 11.68 -16.86 13.32
N VAL A 37 12.98 -16.55 13.16
CA VAL A 37 13.62 -15.31 13.64
C VAL A 37 14.34 -14.59 12.49
N MET A 38 14.61 -13.32 12.67
CA MET A 38 15.46 -12.52 11.79
C MET A 38 16.73 -12.15 12.54
N ALA A 39 17.90 -12.51 11.99
CA ALA A 39 19.18 -12.04 12.46
C ALA A 39 19.59 -10.79 11.70
N ARG A 40 20.10 -9.77 12.40
CA ARG A 40 20.66 -8.56 11.81
C ARG A 40 22.00 -8.24 12.46
N ALA A 41 23.03 -8.03 11.66
CA ALA A 41 24.28 -7.45 12.16
C ALA A 41 24.03 -6.01 12.64
N ALA A 42 24.54 -5.66 13.81
CA ALA A 42 24.49 -4.28 14.29
C ALA A 42 25.48 -3.40 13.50
N PHE A 43 25.18 -2.10 13.43
CA PHE A 43 25.99 -1.08 12.74
C PHE A 43 26.24 -1.34 11.24
N SER A 44 25.45 -2.23 10.61
CA SER A 44 25.48 -2.43 9.16
C SER A 44 24.36 -1.66 8.47
N LEU A 45 24.67 -1.06 7.32
CA LEU A 45 23.70 -0.40 6.44
C LEU A 45 23.32 -1.36 5.31
N GLY A 46 22.07 -1.29 4.84
CA GLY A 46 21.63 -2.04 3.65
C GLY A 46 21.42 -3.56 3.84
N GLY A 47 21.28 -4.04 5.09
CA GLY A 47 20.98 -5.45 5.37
C GLY A 47 22.17 -6.40 5.21
N LEU A 48 23.40 -5.87 5.18
CA LEU A 48 24.62 -6.70 5.16
C LEU A 48 24.66 -7.58 6.42
N GLY A 49 24.71 -8.90 6.23
CA GLY A 49 24.68 -9.88 7.32
C GLY A 49 23.31 -10.06 7.98
N SER A 50 22.22 -9.63 7.32
CA SER A 50 20.85 -9.91 7.78
C SER A 50 20.23 -11.10 7.05
N GLY A 51 19.42 -11.88 7.75
CA GLY A 51 18.76 -13.04 7.17
C GLY A 51 17.66 -13.61 8.07
N PHE A 52 16.77 -14.38 7.48
CA PHE A 52 15.74 -15.10 8.22
C PHE A 52 16.20 -16.53 8.48
N ALA A 53 15.96 -17.01 9.69
CA ALA A 53 16.18 -18.39 10.08
C ALA A 53 14.86 -19.01 10.52
N ASN A 54 14.50 -20.14 9.93
CA ASN A 54 13.33 -20.93 10.31
C ASN A 54 13.67 -22.02 11.33
N ASN A 55 14.96 -22.28 11.54
CA ASN A 55 15.45 -23.30 12.46
C ASN A 55 16.86 -22.94 12.97
N LYS A 56 17.35 -23.76 13.91
CA LYS A 56 18.63 -23.60 14.60
C LYS A 56 19.83 -23.63 13.67
N GLU A 57 19.82 -24.48 12.64
CA GLU A 57 20.94 -24.60 11.70
C GLU A 57 21.06 -23.38 10.79
N GLU A 58 19.93 -22.90 10.26
CA GLU A 58 19.89 -21.66 9.46
C GLU A 58 20.40 -20.47 10.27
N LEU A 59 19.97 -20.35 11.54
CA LEU A 59 20.41 -19.25 12.39
C LEU A 59 21.89 -19.33 12.71
N LYS A 60 22.41 -20.53 12.98
CA LYS A 60 23.83 -20.74 13.25
C LYS A 60 24.68 -20.24 12.08
N ASN A 61 24.34 -20.65 10.86
CA ASN A 61 25.06 -20.24 9.65
C ASN A 61 25.00 -18.73 9.44
N LEU A 62 23.82 -18.12 9.63
CA LEU A 62 23.66 -16.66 9.54
C LEU A 62 24.47 -15.92 10.60
N ALA A 63 24.45 -16.41 11.84
CA ALA A 63 25.15 -15.79 12.95
C ALA A 63 26.66 -15.85 12.78
N GLU A 64 27.21 -16.99 12.32
CA GLU A 64 28.64 -17.13 12.01
C GLU A 64 29.09 -16.15 10.93
N GLN A 65 28.31 -16.01 9.85
CA GLN A 65 28.60 -15.06 8.78
C GLN A 65 28.50 -13.60 9.25
N ALA A 66 27.47 -13.28 10.02
CA ALA A 66 27.25 -11.91 10.50
C ALA A 66 28.28 -11.48 11.54
N LEU A 67 28.65 -12.36 12.47
CA LEU A 67 29.64 -12.08 13.52
C LEU A 67 31.07 -11.98 12.98
N ALA A 68 31.35 -12.53 11.79
CA ALA A 68 32.61 -12.29 11.10
C ALA A 68 32.79 -10.82 10.66
N HIS A 69 31.71 -10.07 10.55
CA HIS A 69 31.70 -8.68 10.05
C HIS A 69 31.16 -7.65 11.05
N SER A 70 30.56 -8.09 12.17
CA SER A 70 30.06 -7.22 13.24
C SER A 70 30.24 -7.90 14.60
N SER A 71 30.53 -7.14 15.65
CA SER A 71 30.66 -7.68 17.02
C SER A 71 29.33 -7.93 17.72
N GLN A 72 28.20 -7.61 17.07
CA GLN A 72 26.88 -7.67 17.68
C GLN A 72 25.82 -8.08 16.64
N LEU A 73 24.92 -8.95 17.07
CA LEU A 73 23.73 -9.38 16.37
C LEU A 73 22.48 -8.92 17.12
N ILE A 74 21.44 -8.60 16.37
CA ILE A 74 20.08 -8.43 16.89
C ILE A 74 19.25 -9.58 16.33
N ILE A 75 18.66 -10.38 17.22
CA ILE A 75 17.73 -11.46 16.86
C ILE A 75 16.32 -10.96 17.13
N ASP A 76 15.53 -10.79 16.09
CA ASP A 76 14.13 -10.39 16.18
C ASP A 76 13.21 -11.58 15.95
N LYS A 77 12.05 -11.60 16.59
CA LYS A 77 10.96 -12.47 16.18
C LYS A 77 10.61 -12.17 14.72
N SER A 78 10.65 -13.19 13.85
CA SER A 78 10.21 -12.99 12.47
C SER A 78 8.70 -12.90 12.45
N LEU A 79 8.22 -11.75 12.00
CA LEU A 79 6.82 -11.48 11.73
C LEU A 79 6.55 -11.55 10.21
N LYS A 80 7.45 -12.18 9.44
CA LYS A 80 7.33 -12.29 7.98
C LYS A 80 6.02 -12.96 7.60
N GLY A 81 5.28 -12.34 6.68
CA GLY A 81 3.96 -12.83 6.26
C GLY A 81 2.79 -12.35 7.11
N TRP A 82 3.02 -11.60 8.19
CA TRP A 82 1.95 -10.91 8.90
C TRP A 82 1.42 -9.73 8.08
N LYS A 83 0.18 -9.32 8.35
CA LYS A 83 -0.41 -8.14 7.72
C LYS A 83 0.34 -6.90 8.22
N GLU A 84 0.69 -6.00 7.32
CA GLU A 84 1.32 -4.72 7.68
C GLU A 84 0.30 -3.59 7.51
N VAL A 85 0.02 -2.87 8.59
CA VAL A 85 -1.03 -1.85 8.68
C VAL A 85 -0.44 -0.56 9.22
N GLU A 86 -0.80 0.56 8.61
CA GLU A 86 -0.31 1.89 8.99
C GLU A 86 -1.48 2.81 9.38
N TYR A 87 -1.26 3.70 10.34
CA TYR A 87 -2.20 4.76 10.69
C TYR A 87 -1.49 6.11 10.70
N GLU A 88 -2.13 7.10 10.08
CA GLU A 88 -1.76 8.51 10.20
C GLU A 88 -2.56 9.13 11.35
N VAL A 89 -1.85 9.59 12.37
CA VAL A 89 -2.44 10.11 13.60
C VAL A 89 -2.13 11.59 13.71
N VAL A 90 -3.15 12.37 14.08
CA VAL A 90 -2.99 13.81 14.35
C VAL A 90 -3.44 14.08 15.78
N ARG A 91 -2.60 14.79 16.54
CA ARG A 91 -2.86 15.17 17.93
C ARG A 91 -2.55 16.63 18.16
N ASP A 92 -3.46 17.37 18.80
CA ASP A 92 -3.23 18.75 19.19
C ASP A 92 -2.75 18.91 20.65
N ALA A 93 -2.42 20.14 21.03
CA ALA A 93 -1.97 20.47 22.39
C ALA A 93 -3.09 20.36 23.46
N TYR A 94 -4.34 20.16 23.05
CA TYR A 94 -5.53 20.05 23.90
C TYR A 94 -6.02 18.61 24.04
N ASP A 95 -5.19 17.65 23.59
CA ASP A 95 -5.42 16.20 23.65
C ASP A 95 -6.56 15.67 22.76
N ASN A 96 -7.02 16.48 21.79
CA ASN A 96 -7.78 15.95 20.67
C ASN A 96 -6.84 15.10 19.81
N CYS A 97 -7.22 13.85 19.55
CA CYS A 97 -6.38 12.88 18.85
C CYS A 97 -7.26 12.04 17.92
N ILE A 98 -6.94 12.05 16.63
CA ILE A 98 -7.72 11.43 15.55
C ILE A 98 -6.81 10.58 14.65
N THR A 99 -7.37 9.54 14.05
CA THR A 99 -6.70 8.76 13.00
C THR A 99 -7.23 9.15 11.62
N VAL A 100 -6.46 9.94 10.88
CA VAL A 100 -6.89 10.56 9.61
C VAL A 100 -6.97 9.57 8.47
N CYS A 101 -6.07 8.59 8.44
CA CYS A 101 -6.06 7.57 7.40
C CYS A 101 -5.51 6.29 7.98
N ASN A 102 -6.06 5.16 7.54
CA ASN A 102 -5.48 3.87 7.79
C ASN A 102 -5.20 3.17 6.46
N MET A 103 -4.07 2.48 6.39
CA MET A 103 -3.55 1.88 5.17
C MET A 103 -3.22 0.42 5.43
N GLU A 104 -3.55 -0.44 4.47
CA GLU A 104 -3.22 -1.86 4.50
C GLU A 104 -2.26 -2.18 3.36
N ASN A 105 -1.13 -2.80 3.71
CA ASN A 105 -0.15 -3.25 2.74
C ASN A 105 -0.66 -4.56 2.12
N LEU A 106 -0.73 -4.60 0.79
CA LEU A 106 -1.05 -5.80 0.04
C LEU A 106 0.12 -6.80 0.15
N ASP A 107 1.33 -6.28 0.00
CA ASP A 107 2.55 -7.01 0.25
C ASP A 107 2.73 -7.19 1.78
N PRO A 108 2.93 -8.42 2.27
CA PRO A 108 3.00 -8.68 3.69
C PRO A 108 4.33 -8.24 4.29
N LEU A 109 4.38 -8.18 5.62
CA LEU A 109 5.56 -7.75 6.38
C LEU A 109 6.82 -8.52 5.93
N GLY A 110 7.90 -7.77 5.76
CA GLY A 110 9.17 -8.22 5.17
C GLY A 110 9.52 -7.48 3.88
N ILE A 111 8.53 -6.80 3.29
CA ILE A 111 8.69 -5.82 2.21
C ILE A 111 8.38 -4.45 2.81
N HIS A 112 9.29 -3.50 2.69
CA HIS A 112 9.13 -2.16 3.27
C HIS A 112 7.86 -1.48 2.71
N THR A 113 7.10 -0.74 3.51
CA THR A 113 5.88 -0.01 3.05
C THR A 113 6.11 0.87 1.80
N GLY A 114 7.31 1.39 1.66
CA GLY A 114 7.81 2.09 0.47
C GLY A 114 7.90 1.24 -0.79
N GLU A 115 8.27 -0.03 -0.66
CA GLU A 115 8.31 -1.05 -1.72
C GLU A 115 7.00 -1.81 -1.88
N SER A 116 6.07 -1.68 -0.93
CA SER A 116 4.80 -2.39 -0.95
C SER A 116 3.76 -1.70 -1.82
N ILE A 117 2.87 -2.50 -2.41
CA ILE A 117 1.56 -2.04 -2.86
C ILE A 117 0.70 -1.78 -1.62
N VAL A 118 0.08 -0.61 -1.54
CA VAL A 118 -0.66 -0.16 -0.35
C VAL A 118 -2.06 0.29 -0.74
N VAL A 119 -3.04 -0.03 0.10
CA VAL A 119 -4.45 0.29 -0.12
C VAL A 119 -4.99 1.15 1.03
N ALA A 120 -5.79 2.16 0.69
CA ALA A 120 -6.54 2.97 1.67
C ALA A 120 -8.04 3.00 1.29
N PRO A 121 -8.96 2.82 2.25
CA PRO A 121 -8.73 2.36 3.63
C PRO A 121 -8.30 0.88 3.69
N SER A 122 -8.04 0.34 4.89
CA SER A 122 -7.86 -1.13 5.05
C SER A 122 -9.10 -1.91 4.58
N GLN A 123 -8.89 -3.09 4.01
CA GLN A 123 -9.93 -3.92 3.41
C GLN A 123 -10.24 -5.19 4.21
N THR A 124 -9.25 -5.74 4.93
CA THR A 124 -9.37 -7.08 5.53
C THR A 124 -9.38 -7.09 7.06
N LEU A 125 -9.45 -5.91 7.68
CA LEU A 125 -9.61 -5.77 9.12
C LEU A 125 -11.08 -5.90 9.50
N SER A 126 -11.38 -6.74 10.49
CA SER A 126 -12.65 -6.68 11.20
C SER A 126 -12.76 -5.34 11.96
N ASN A 127 -13.99 -4.93 12.27
CA ASN A 127 -14.22 -3.74 13.09
C ASN A 127 -13.52 -3.81 14.46
N LYS A 128 -13.35 -5.02 15.02
CA LYS A 128 -12.64 -5.23 16.28
C LYS A 128 -11.14 -4.97 16.12
N GLU A 129 -10.51 -5.54 15.09
CA GLU A 129 -9.09 -5.30 14.80
C GLU A 129 -8.82 -3.83 14.47
N TYR A 130 -9.69 -3.21 13.65
CA TYR A 130 -9.60 -1.78 13.34
C TYR A 130 -9.61 -0.92 14.60
N ASN A 131 -10.62 -1.09 15.47
CA ASN A 131 -10.73 -0.28 16.69
C ASN A 131 -9.64 -0.58 17.72
N MET A 132 -9.15 -1.83 17.78
CA MET A 132 -8.00 -2.20 18.59
C MET A 132 -6.76 -1.41 18.15
N LEU A 133 -6.39 -1.48 16.86
CA LEU A 133 -5.22 -0.78 16.33
C LEU A 133 -5.37 0.74 16.43
N ARG A 134 -6.55 1.29 16.10
CA ARG A 134 -6.87 2.72 16.25
C ARG A 134 -6.70 3.20 17.69
N THR A 135 -7.26 2.46 18.66
CA THR A 135 -7.15 2.82 20.08
C THR A 135 -5.70 2.77 20.55
N THR A 136 -4.96 1.76 20.14
CA THR A 136 -3.53 1.63 20.41
C THR A 136 -2.73 2.79 19.82
N ALA A 137 -3.04 3.22 18.59
CA ALA A 137 -2.40 4.36 17.95
C ALA A 137 -2.55 5.61 18.80
N ILE A 138 -3.78 5.96 19.14
CA ILE A 138 -4.10 7.13 19.98
C ILE A 138 -3.39 7.05 21.34
N LYS A 139 -3.40 5.87 21.98
CA LYS A 139 -2.76 5.63 23.28
C LYS A 139 -1.24 5.84 23.23
N VAL A 140 -0.57 5.29 22.21
CA VAL A 140 0.89 5.42 22.02
C VAL A 140 1.28 6.87 21.74
N ILE A 141 0.57 7.54 20.83
CA ILE A 141 0.87 8.92 20.43
C ILE A 141 0.64 9.90 21.60
N ARG A 142 -0.41 9.68 22.40
CA ARG A 142 -0.62 10.41 23.66
C ARG A 142 0.54 10.21 24.63
N HIS A 143 0.95 8.97 24.86
CA HIS A 143 2.07 8.65 25.76
C HIS A 143 3.39 9.28 25.31
N PHE A 144 3.62 9.36 24.00
CA PHE A 144 4.82 10.00 23.45
C PHE A 144 4.76 11.52 23.49
N GLY A 145 3.59 12.12 23.78
CA GLY A 145 3.42 13.56 23.87
C GLY A 145 3.54 14.28 22.52
N VAL A 146 3.30 13.57 21.41
CA VAL A 146 3.37 14.17 20.07
C VAL A 146 2.27 15.23 19.93
N VAL A 147 2.65 16.39 19.38
CA VAL A 147 1.73 17.45 18.96
C VAL A 147 2.04 17.76 17.50
N GLY A 148 1.06 17.58 16.63
CA GLY A 148 1.23 17.59 15.18
C GLY A 148 0.73 16.29 14.57
N GLU A 149 1.48 15.75 13.62
CA GLU A 149 1.16 14.53 12.88
C GLU A 149 2.28 13.49 13.05
N CYS A 150 1.89 12.22 12.99
CA CYS A 150 2.81 11.10 12.96
C CYS A 150 2.18 9.86 12.30
N ASN A 151 3.05 8.99 11.79
CA ASN A 151 2.69 7.66 11.28
C ASN A 151 3.06 6.58 12.32
N ILE A 152 2.18 5.59 12.52
CA ILE A 152 2.44 4.39 13.31
C ILE A 152 2.20 3.14 12.47
N GLN A 153 3.05 2.13 12.63
CA GLN A 153 3.00 0.89 11.86
C GLN A 153 2.81 -0.33 12.76
N TYR A 154 2.04 -1.29 12.27
CA TYR A 154 1.69 -2.53 12.95
C TYR A 154 1.97 -3.74 12.08
N ALA A 155 2.42 -4.82 12.72
CA ALA A 155 2.28 -6.16 12.20
C ALA A 155 1.12 -6.86 12.91
N LEU A 156 0.09 -7.25 12.18
CA LEU A 156 -1.09 -7.97 12.68
C LEU A 156 -1.07 -9.43 12.20
N ASN A 157 -1.27 -10.35 13.13
CA ASN A 157 -1.32 -11.78 12.82
C ASN A 157 -2.57 -12.07 11.95
N PRO A 158 -2.45 -12.74 10.80
CA PRO A 158 -3.59 -13.02 9.95
C PRO A 158 -4.58 -14.05 10.52
N PHE A 159 -4.23 -14.72 11.62
CA PHE A 159 -5.02 -15.79 12.25
C PHE A 159 -5.45 -15.47 13.69
N SER A 160 -5.07 -14.31 14.24
CA SER A 160 -5.46 -13.90 15.59
C SER A 160 -5.37 -12.38 15.77
N GLU A 161 -5.89 -11.88 16.89
CA GLU A 161 -5.82 -10.46 17.24
C GLU A 161 -4.43 -10.04 17.77
N GLN A 162 -3.44 -10.92 17.71
CA GLN A 162 -2.09 -10.60 18.12
C GLN A 162 -1.47 -9.59 17.15
N TYR A 163 -0.99 -8.46 17.68
CA TYR A 163 -0.23 -7.48 16.92
C TYR A 163 1.05 -7.08 17.64
N TYR A 164 1.95 -6.46 16.88
CA TYR A 164 3.11 -5.76 17.40
C TYR A 164 3.22 -4.39 16.75
N ILE A 165 3.63 -3.40 17.54
CA ILE A 165 4.00 -2.08 17.03
C ILE A 165 5.40 -2.19 16.43
N ILE A 166 5.54 -1.81 15.17
CA ILE A 166 6.81 -1.86 14.45
C ILE A 166 7.60 -0.58 14.69
N GLU A 167 7.01 0.56 14.39
CA GLU A 167 7.62 1.87 14.59
C GLU A 167 6.60 3.00 14.69
N VAL A 168 7.06 4.15 15.16
CA VAL A 168 6.35 5.43 15.12
C VAL A 168 7.28 6.48 14.52
N ASN A 169 6.82 7.11 13.45
CA ASN A 169 7.49 8.24 12.81
C ASN A 169 6.83 9.54 13.28
N ALA A 170 7.42 10.20 14.28
CA ALA A 170 6.91 11.46 14.84
C ALA A 170 7.21 12.68 13.93
N ARG A 171 6.81 12.59 12.66
CA ARG A 171 6.99 13.58 11.61
C ARG A 171 6.12 13.21 10.40
N LEU A 172 5.94 14.19 9.51
CA LEU A 172 5.44 13.93 8.17
C LEU A 172 6.29 12.90 7.43
N SER A 173 5.60 12.05 6.67
CA SER A 173 6.17 10.94 5.95
C SER A 173 5.62 10.86 4.52
N ARG A 174 6.18 9.94 3.73
CA ARG A 174 5.62 9.55 2.43
C ARG A 174 4.19 9.03 2.60
N SER A 175 3.93 8.25 3.65
CA SER A 175 2.59 7.75 4.00
C SER A 175 1.62 8.90 4.35
N SER A 176 2.10 9.95 5.02
CA SER A 176 1.30 11.16 5.30
C SER A 176 0.93 11.93 4.02
N ALA A 177 1.85 12.01 3.06
CA ALA A 177 1.56 12.61 1.76
C ALA A 177 0.51 11.78 0.98
N LEU A 178 0.68 10.45 0.94
CA LEU A 178 -0.29 9.52 0.34
C LEU A 178 -1.66 9.65 1.01
N ALA A 179 -1.73 9.64 2.34
CA ALA A 179 -2.96 9.81 3.10
C ALA A 179 -3.64 11.15 2.85
N SER A 180 -2.87 12.24 2.73
CA SER A 180 -3.44 13.55 2.42
C SER A 180 -4.09 13.57 1.04
N LYS A 181 -3.50 12.88 0.07
CA LYS A 181 -4.06 12.73 -1.28
C LYS A 181 -5.23 11.76 -1.32
N ALA A 182 -5.16 10.67 -0.55
CA ALA A 182 -6.21 9.67 -0.47
C ALA A 182 -7.48 10.22 0.18
N THR A 183 -7.35 11.01 1.24
CA THR A 183 -8.48 11.50 2.04
C THR A 183 -8.97 12.89 1.62
N GLY A 184 -8.09 13.70 0.99
CA GLY A 184 -8.32 15.14 0.82
C GLY A 184 -7.98 15.97 2.08
N TYR A 185 -7.61 15.32 3.19
CA TYR A 185 -7.25 15.98 4.45
C TYR A 185 -5.79 16.48 4.41
N PRO A 186 -5.52 17.79 4.53
CA PRO A 186 -4.17 18.33 4.32
C PRO A 186 -3.29 18.19 5.58
N LEU A 187 -2.75 16.99 5.86
CA LEU A 187 -2.03 16.66 7.09
C LEU A 187 -0.91 17.65 7.42
N ALA A 188 -0.07 18.00 6.45
CA ALA A 188 1.04 18.93 6.66
C ALA A 188 0.57 20.34 7.06
N TYR A 189 -0.50 20.84 6.44
CA TYR A 189 -1.10 22.13 6.77
C TYR A 189 -1.68 22.13 8.19
N VAL A 190 -2.41 21.07 8.55
CA VAL A 190 -2.99 20.93 9.89
C VAL A 190 -1.87 20.82 10.93
N ALA A 191 -0.88 19.95 10.73
CA ALA A 191 0.25 19.79 11.65
C ALA A 191 0.99 21.11 11.89
N ALA A 192 1.19 21.93 10.85
CA ALA A 192 1.79 23.26 10.96
C ALA A 192 0.94 24.26 11.75
N LYS A 193 -0.40 24.13 11.75
CA LYS A 193 -1.27 24.94 12.62
C LYS A 193 -1.22 24.45 14.07
N LEU A 194 -1.16 23.14 14.30
CA LEU A 194 -1.06 22.56 15.64
C LEU A 194 0.25 22.96 16.33
N SER A 195 1.36 23.04 15.59
CA SER A 195 2.64 23.50 16.14
C SER A 195 2.64 24.97 16.59
N LEU A 196 1.65 25.76 16.12
CA LEU A 196 1.40 27.13 16.57
C LEU A 196 0.38 27.20 17.73
N GLY A 197 0.00 26.07 18.32
CA GLY A 197 -0.94 26.01 19.45
C GLY A 197 -2.42 26.14 19.07
N VAL A 198 -2.75 26.04 17.78
CA VAL A 198 -4.15 26.05 17.31
C VAL A 198 -4.79 24.69 17.56
N ALA A 199 -6.02 24.67 18.11
CA ALA A 199 -6.75 23.43 18.36
C ALA A 199 -7.37 22.85 17.07
N LEU A 200 -7.46 21.52 16.96
CA LEU A 200 -8.10 20.83 15.82
C LEU A 200 -9.52 21.36 15.52
N PRO A 201 -10.42 21.56 16.52
CA PRO A 201 -11.77 22.08 16.26
C PRO A 201 -11.81 23.51 15.71
N THR A 202 -10.71 24.28 15.82
CA THR A 202 -10.64 25.65 15.31
C THR A 202 -10.18 25.71 13.86
N ILE A 203 -9.46 24.68 13.40
CA ILE A 203 -8.98 24.61 12.02
C ILE A 203 -10.16 24.22 11.13
N LYS A 204 -10.46 25.03 10.11
CA LYS A 204 -11.52 24.70 9.14
C LYS A 204 -11.07 23.59 8.21
N ASN A 205 -11.98 22.68 7.89
CA ASN A 205 -11.82 21.77 6.77
C ASN A 205 -12.01 22.54 5.46
N SER A 206 -10.93 22.72 4.70
CA SER A 206 -10.97 23.46 3.43
C SER A 206 -11.73 22.74 2.32
N VAL A 207 -11.95 21.43 2.44
CA VAL A 207 -12.66 20.63 1.43
C VAL A 207 -14.16 20.85 1.52
N THR A 208 -14.75 20.82 2.72
CA THR A 208 -16.20 21.05 2.93
C THR A 208 -16.54 22.53 3.15
N GLY A 209 -15.60 23.33 3.66
CA GLY A 209 -15.79 24.75 3.98
C GLY A 209 -16.67 25.03 5.21
N VAL A 210 -17.43 24.03 5.69
CA VAL A 210 -18.41 24.17 6.78
C VAL A 210 -18.09 23.32 8.01
N THR A 211 -17.18 22.34 7.89
CA THR A 211 -16.73 21.51 9.02
C THR A 211 -15.33 21.90 9.51
N THR A 212 -14.86 21.25 10.58
CA THR A 212 -13.54 21.49 11.19
C THR A 212 -12.58 20.37 10.81
N ALA A 213 -11.30 20.50 11.14
CA ALA A 213 -10.29 19.46 10.98
C ALA A 213 -10.38 18.38 12.08
N CYS A 214 -11.25 18.52 13.08
CA CYS A 214 -11.37 17.57 14.19
C CYS A 214 -12.33 16.41 13.86
N PHE A 215 -11.98 15.59 12.88
CA PHE A 215 -12.77 14.42 12.46
C PHE A 215 -11.87 13.38 11.80
N GLU A 216 -12.39 12.15 11.66
CA GLU A 216 -11.73 11.09 10.90
C GLU A 216 -12.40 10.98 9.53
N PRO A 217 -11.66 11.16 8.42
CA PRO A 217 -12.19 11.02 7.07
C PRO A 217 -12.89 9.70 6.79
N SER A 218 -13.93 9.77 5.96
CA SER A 218 -14.61 8.60 5.40
C SER A 218 -14.46 8.61 3.88
N LEU A 219 -14.14 7.46 3.29
CA LEU A 219 -13.87 7.30 1.86
C LEU A 219 -14.91 6.36 1.26
N ASP A 220 -15.63 6.79 0.23
CA ASP A 220 -16.55 5.97 -0.57
C ASP A 220 -15.90 5.40 -1.85
N TYR A 221 -14.57 5.35 -1.83
CA TYR A 221 -13.69 4.83 -2.86
C TYR A 221 -12.49 4.11 -2.25
N CYS A 222 -11.79 3.37 -3.09
CA CYS A 222 -10.56 2.66 -2.79
C CYS A 222 -9.39 3.36 -3.48
N VAL A 223 -8.32 3.58 -2.72
CA VAL A 223 -7.06 4.15 -3.19
C VAL A 223 -6.01 3.06 -3.21
N VAL A 224 -5.27 2.93 -4.32
CA VAL A 224 -4.16 1.99 -4.45
C VAL A 224 -2.89 2.74 -4.82
N LYS A 225 -1.85 2.57 -4.00
CA LYS A 225 -0.50 3.01 -4.29
C LYS A 225 0.34 1.85 -4.80
N ILE A 226 1.11 2.07 -5.87
CA ILE A 226 2.12 1.12 -6.35
C ILE A 226 3.46 1.85 -6.49
N PRO A 227 4.56 1.30 -5.95
CA PRO A 227 5.88 1.88 -6.14
C PRO A 227 6.34 1.79 -7.61
N ARG A 228 7.26 2.68 -7.98
CA ARG A 228 7.94 2.67 -9.27
C ARG A 228 9.39 2.25 -9.06
N TRP A 229 9.84 1.31 -9.88
CA TRP A 229 11.22 0.84 -9.91
C TRP A 229 11.88 1.10 -11.25
N ASP A 230 13.18 1.37 -11.21
CA ASP A 230 14.04 1.47 -12.40
C ASP A 230 15.20 0.45 -12.32
N LEU A 231 14.97 -0.69 -11.66
CA LEU A 231 15.97 -1.73 -11.39
C LEU A 231 16.63 -2.29 -12.66
N ALA A 232 15.93 -2.26 -13.80
CA ALA A 232 16.47 -2.68 -15.09
C ALA A 232 17.70 -1.85 -15.54
N LYS A 233 17.87 -0.62 -15.02
CA LYS A 233 19.05 0.22 -15.30
C LYS A 233 20.30 -0.25 -14.56
N PHE A 234 20.17 -1.13 -13.56
CA PHE A 234 21.26 -1.54 -12.67
C PHE A 234 21.53 -3.04 -12.78
N ILE A 235 22.40 -3.43 -13.73
CA ILE A 235 22.69 -4.85 -14.05
C ILE A 235 23.23 -5.65 -12.86
N ARG A 236 24.02 -5.02 -11.99
CA ARG A 236 24.70 -5.67 -10.85
C ARG A 236 23.93 -5.60 -9.54
N VAL A 237 22.70 -5.06 -9.56
CA VAL A 237 21.88 -4.91 -8.35
C VAL A 237 20.81 -6.00 -8.34
N SER A 238 20.62 -6.63 -7.18
CA SER A 238 19.54 -7.60 -6.98
C SER A 238 18.19 -6.93 -7.19
N LYS A 239 17.33 -7.60 -7.97
CA LYS A 239 15.96 -7.15 -8.26
C LYS A 239 14.96 -7.49 -7.16
N ASN A 240 15.38 -8.27 -6.18
CA ASN A 240 14.52 -8.65 -5.06
C ASN A 240 14.19 -7.40 -4.24
N ILE A 241 12.92 -7.25 -3.88
CA ILE A 241 12.45 -6.22 -2.97
C ILE A 241 12.30 -6.81 -1.56
N GLY A 242 12.33 -5.97 -0.55
CA GLY A 242 12.34 -6.40 0.85
C GLY A 242 12.29 -5.19 1.78
N SER A 243 12.89 -5.31 2.96
CA SER A 243 12.90 -4.26 3.98
C SER A 243 13.69 -3.00 3.62
N SER A 244 14.58 -3.05 2.62
CA SER A 244 15.30 -1.88 2.12
C SER A 244 14.67 -1.34 0.86
N MET A 245 14.30 -0.06 0.86
CA MET A 245 13.74 0.61 -0.31
C MET A 245 14.72 0.66 -1.50
N LYS A 246 14.17 0.44 -2.70
CA LYS A 246 14.84 0.56 -4.02
C LYS A 246 13.95 1.26 -5.06
N SER A 247 12.68 1.47 -4.76
CA SER A 247 11.75 2.28 -5.54
C SER A 247 12.22 3.73 -5.62
N VAL A 248 11.95 4.36 -6.77
CA VAL A 248 12.41 5.72 -7.13
C VAL A 248 11.24 6.70 -7.23
N GLY A 249 10.02 6.22 -7.03
CA GLY A 249 8.78 6.99 -7.09
C GLY A 249 7.60 6.09 -6.73
N GLU A 250 6.40 6.64 -6.82
CA GLU A 250 5.16 5.91 -6.57
C GLU A 250 4.00 6.55 -7.33
N VAL A 251 2.99 5.75 -7.62
CA VAL A 251 1.72 6.22 -8.19
C VAL A 251 0.61 6.00 -7.20
N MET A 252 -0.45 6.79 -7.32
CA MET A 252 -1.69 6.62 -6.59
C MET A 252 -2.86 6.64 -7.57
N ALA A 253 -3.72 5.63 -7.52
CA ALA A 253 -4.95 5.60 -8.29
C ALA A 253 -6.16 5.42 -7.37
N ILE A 254 -7.28 5.99 -7.81
CA ILE A 254 -8.57 5.96 -7.10
C ILE A 254 -9.60 5.27 -7.99
N GLY A 255 -10.41 4.39 -7.41
CA GLY A 255 -11.54 3.72 -8.05
C GLY A 255 -12.57 3.33 -6.99
N ARG A 256 -13.82 3.01 -7.35
CA ARG A 256 -14.85 2.65 -6.35
C ARG A 256 -14.85 1.17 -5.97
N ASN A 257 -13.90 0.42 -6.52
CA ASN A 257 -13.56 -0.93 -6.08
C ASN A 257 -12.06 -1.15 -6.28
N PHE A 258 -11.54 -2.20 -5.64
CA PHE A 258 -10.12 -2.53 -5.69
C PHE A 258 -9.66 -2.82 -7.12
N GLU A 259 -10.41 -3.59 -7.90
CA GLU A 259 -10.04 -3.98 -9.27
C GLU A 259 -9.82 -2.73 -10.14
N GLU A 260 -10.72 -1.74 -10.05
CA GLU A 260 -10.64 -0.48 -10.78
C GLU A 260 -9.41 0.33 -10.38
N ALA A 261 -9.21 0.53 -9.07
CA ALA A 261 -8.08 1.29 -8.54
C ALA A 261 -6.73 0.62 -8.87
N PHE A 262 -6.65 -0.70 -8.66
CA PHE A 262 -5.44 -1.51 -8.89
C PHE A 262 -5.02 -1.50 -10.36
N GLN A 263 -5.95 -1.72 -11.30
CA GLN A 263 -5.61 -1.67 -12.73
C GLN A 263 -5.23 -0.26 -13.21
N LYS A 264 -5.86 0.79 -12.65
CA LYS A 264 -5.45 2.19 -12.92
C LYS A 264 -4.04 2.45 -12.40
N ALA A 265 -3.71 2.01 -11.20
CA ALA A 265 -2.37 2.18 -10.62
C ALA A 265 -1.31 1.47 -11.48
N LEU A 266 -1.53 0.21 -11.88
CA LEU A 266 -0.58 -0.52 -12.73
C LEU A 266 -0.25 0.22 -14.03
N ARG A 267 -1.23 0.85 -14.66
CA ARG A 267 -1.02 1.68 -15.87
C ARG A 267 -0.23 2.95 -15.61
N MET A 268 -0.33 3.52 -14.42
CA MET A 268 0.41 4.72 -14.06
C MET A 268 1.89 4.41 -13.81
N VAL A 269 2.23 3.19 -13.37
CA VAL A 269 3.62 2.79 -13.05
C VAL A 269 4.52 2.80 -14.27
N ASP A 270 4.06 2.31 -15.42
CA ASP A 270 4.85 2.23 -16.65
C ASP A 270 3.96 2.36 -17.88
N GLY A 271 4.38 3.17 -18.87
CA GLY A 271 3.63 3.36 -20.11
C GLY A 271 3.46 2.10 -20.96
N ASN A 272 4.28 1.06 -20.71
CA ASN A 272 4.17 -0.23 -21.38
C ASN A 272 3.23 -1.22 -20.65
N VAL A 273 2.76 -0.88 -19.46
CA VAL A 273 1.84 -1.72 -18.68
C VAL A 273 0.42 -1.26 -18.95
N ASN A 274 -0.39 -2.13 -19.56
CA ASN A 274 -1.79 -1.79 -19.85
C ASN A 274 -2.74 -2.09 -18.68
N GLY A 275 -2.29 -2.85 -17.67
CA GLY A 275 -2.99 -3.19 -16.43
C GLY A 275 -2.53 -4.56 -15.91
N PHE A 276 -3.38 -5.32 -15.23
CA PHE A 276 -3.03 -6.64 -14.68
C PHE A 276 -3.07 -7.72 -15.78
N ASP A 277 -1.94 -7.87 -16.47
CA ASP A 277 -1.81 -8.67 -17.69
C ASP A 277 -1.07 -10.01 -17.41
N PRO A 278 -1.69 -11.17 -17.68
CA PRO A 278 -1.10 -12.48 -17.42
C PRO A 278 0.00 -12.90 -18.40
N TYR A 279 0.25 -12.14 -19.47
CA TYR A 279 1.21 -12.49 -20.51
C TYR A 279 2.52 -11.71 -20.44
N LEU A 280 2.64 -10.73 -19.52
CA LEU A 280 3.86 -9.93 -19.36
C LEU A 280 5.02 -10.69 -18.72
N GLN A 281 4.74 -11.72 -17.93
CA GLN A 281 5.74 -12.57 -17.30
C GLN A 281 5.30 -14.03 -17.34
N PRO A 282 6.24 -14.99 -17.39
CA PRO A 282 5.91 -16.39 -17.16
C PRO A 282 5.65 -16.65 -15.67
N VAL A 283 5.00 -17.78 -15.37
CA VAL A 283 4.90 -18.28 -13.99
C VAL A 283 6.28 -18.65 -13.48
N LYS A 284 6.64 -18.14 -12.30
CA LYS A 284 7.90 -18.39 -11.61
C LYS A 284 7.66 -18.39 -10.09
N ASP A 285 7.60 -19.57 -9.48
CA ASP A 285 7.33 -19.72 -8.06
C ASP A 285 8.40 -19.04 -7.18
N GLU A 286 9.62 -18.94 -7.69
CA GLU A 286 10.71 -18.21 -7.02
C GLU A 286 10.38 -16.72 -6.86
N GLU A 287 9.81 -16.06 -7.87
CA GLU A 287 9.44 -14.63 -7.80
C GLU A 287 8.15 -14.38 -7.00
N LEU A 288 7.32 -15.42 -6.82
CA LEU A 288 6.17 -15.38 -5.91
C LEU A 288 6.63 -15.44 -4.45
N THR A 289 7.64 -16.26 -4.16
CA THR A 289 8.20 -16.46 -2.81
C THR A 289 9.23 -15.39 -2.42
N GLN A 290 10.06 -14.97 -3.38
CA GLN A 290 11.08 -13.93 -3.26
C GLN A 290 10.65 -12.74 -4.13
N PRO A 291 9.97 -11.75 -3.55
CA PRO A 291 9.28 -10.72 -4.30
C PRO A 291 10.26 -9.87 -5.13
N THR A 292 9.85 -9.51 -6.34
CA THR A 292 10.54 -8.58 -7.25
C THR A 292 9.59 -7.47 -7.69
N ASP A 293 10.09 -6.47 -8.41
CA ASP A 293 9.26 -5.43 -9.05
C ASP A 293 8.28 -5.99 -10.11
N LYS A 294 8.42 -7.27 -10.48
CA LYS A 294 7.57 -7.97 -11.46
C LYS A 294 6.55 -8.91 -10.85
N ARG A 295 6.56 -9.10 -9.52
CA ARG A 295 5.67 -10.02 -8.80
C ARG A 295 4.18 -9.89 -9.17
N PRO A 296 3.59 -8.69 -9.36
CA PRO A 296 2.19 -8.59 -9.78
C PRO A 296 1.90 -9.31 -11.10
N PHE A 297 2.81 -9.26 -12.07
CA PHE A 297 2.61 -9.91 -13.36
C PHE A 297 2.88 -11.42 -13.31
N VAL A 298 3.78 -11.86 -12.43
CA VAL A 298 3.96 -13.30 -12.13
C VAL A 298 2.70 -13.87 -11.45
N LEU A 299 2.07 -13.10 -10.55
CA LEU A 299 0.76 -13.44 -9.96
C LEU A 299 -0.34 -13.56 -11.02
N ALA A 300 -0.42 -12.60 -11.95
CA ALA A 300 -1.37 -12.64 -13.06
C ALA A 300 -1.20 -13.92 -13.90
N ALA A 301 0.04 -14.25 -14.26
CA ALA A 301 0.37 -15.45 -15.00
C ALA A 301 0.01 -16.74 -14.23
N ALA A 302 0.28 -16.77 -12.92
CA ALA A 302 -0.02 -17.94 -12.08
C ALA A 302 -1.53 -18.17 -11.94
N LEU A 303 -2.31 -17.09 -11.79
CA LEU A 303 -3.78 -17.15 -11.81
C LEU A 303 -4.29 -17.66 -13.17
N LYS A 304 -3.70 -17.21 -14.28
CA LYS A 304 -4.05 -17.69 -15.63
C LYS A 304 -3.70 -19.17 -15.83
N ALA A 305 -2.66 -19.65 -15.15
CA ALA A 305 -2.28 -21.05 -15.07
C ALA A 305 -3.09 -21.85 -14.03
N ASN A 306 -4.21 -21.31 -13.53
CA ASN A 306 -5.14 -21.94 -12.59
C ASN A 306 -4.52 -22.29 -11.23
N TYR A 307 -3.55 -21.52 -10.75
CA TYR A 307 -3.09 -21.66 -9.36
C TYR A 307 -4.21 -21.28 -8.40
N THR A 308 -4.40 -22.07 -7.35
CA THR A 308 -5.42 -21.79 -6.34
C THR A 308 -5.03 -20.58 -5.49
N ILE A 309 -6.03 -19.87 -4.96
CA ILE A 309 -5.83 -18.75 -4.03
C ILE A 309 -5.01 -19.19 -2.81
N ASP A 310 -5.27 -20.38 -2.27
CA ASP A 310 -4.51 -20.92 -1.13
C ASP A 310 -3.04 -21.14 -1.47
N ARG A 311 -2.73 -21.72 -2.63
CA ARG A 311 -1.34 -21.89 -3.07
C ARG A 311 -0.64 -20.55 -3.22
N LEU A 312 -1.30 -19.57 -3.83
CA LEU A 312 -0.74 -18.22 -3.99
C LEU A 312 -0.55 -17.54 -2.65
N HIS A 313 -1.50 -17.67 -1.72
CA HIS A 313 -1.35 -17.19 -0.36
C HIS A 313 -0.16 -17.86 0.34
N ASP A 314 0.04 -19.16 0.18
CA ASP A 314 1.14 -19.87 0.83
C ASP A 314 2.51 -19.42 0.31
N LEU A 315 2.63 -19.19 -1.00
CA LEU A 315 3.85 -18.69 -1.63
C LEU A 315 4.10 -17.23 -1.28
N THR A 316 3.06 -16.40 -1.29
CA THR A 316 3.23 -14.94 -1.24
C THR A 316 3.00 -14.30 0.11
N LYS A 317 2.20 -14.95 0.95
CA LYS A 317 1.56 -14.43 2.18
C LYS A 317 0.66 -13.21 1.97
N ILE A 318 0.32 -12.85 0.73
CA ILE A 318 -0.68 -11.83 0.41
C ILE A 318 -2.06 -12.33 0.87
N ASP A 319 -2.86 -11.46 1.48
CA ASP A 319 -4.20 -11.84 1.96
C ASP A 319 -5.06 -12.40 0.82
N ARG A 320 -5.83 -13.45 1.13
CA ARG A 320 -6.70 -14.15 0.18
C ARG A 320 -7.69 -13.21 -0.47
N TRP A 321 -8.16 -12.18 0.24
CA TRP A 321 -9.07 -11.18 -0.32
C TRP A 321 -8.47 -10.50 -1.55
N PHE A 322 -7.23 -10.00 -1.47
CA PHE A 322 -6.57 -9.34 -2.61
C PHE A 322 -6.36 -10.32 -3.76
N LEU A 323 -5.93 -11.56 -3.45
CA LEU A 323 -5.72 -12.60 -4.46
C LEU A 323 -7.03 -12.97 -5.17
N SER A 324 -8.15 -13.07 -4.45
CA SER A 324 -9.47 -13.30 -5.03
C SER A 324 -9.91 -12.14 -5.92
N LYS A 325 -9.62 -10.89 -5.54
CA LYS A 325 -9.89 -9.73 -6.42
C LYS A 325 -9.04 -9.75 -7.69
N MET A 326 -7.78 -10.14 -7.59
CA MET A 326 -6.92 -10.36 -8.76
C MET A 326 -7.42 -11.51 -9.64
N GLN A 327 -7.93 -12.59 -9.03
CA GLN A 327 -8.54 -13.71 -9.75
C GLN A 327 -9.76 -13.26 -10.56
N ASN A 328 -10.64 -12.42 -9.98
CA ASN A 328 -11.78 -11.84 -10.72
C ASN A 328 -11.32 -11.19 -12.03
N ILE A 329 -10.22 -10.41 -11.98
CA ILE A 329 -9.66 -9.74 -13.15
C ILE A 329 -9.24 -10.76 -14.20
N ILE A 330 -8.50 -11.81 -13.82
CA ILE A 330 -7.98 -12.82 -14.75
C ILE A 330 -9.08 -13.73 -15.31
N GLU A 331 -10.06 -14.11 -14.50
CA GLU A 331 -11.24 -14.86 -14.98
C GLU A 331 -12.01 -14.04 -16.02
N PHE A 332 -12.23 -12.76 -15.75
CA PHE A 332 -12.88 -11.87 -16.71
C PHE A 332 -12.02 -11.62 -17.95
N HIS A 333 -10.69 -11.62 -17.83
CA HIS A 333 -9.78 -11.59 -18.98
C HIS A 333 -10.05 -12.76 -19.92
N GLY A 334 -10.22 -13.98 -19.38
CA GLY A 334 -10.57 -15.16 -20.17
C GLY A 334 -11.92 -15.05 -20.88
N VAL A 335 -12.90 -14.36 -20.28
CA VAL A 335 -14.19 -14.07 -20.93
C VAL A 335 -14.01 -13.15 -22.14
N LEU A 336 -13.19 -12.10 -22.02
CA LEU A 336 -12.89 -11.19 -23.13
C LEU A 336 -12.20 -11.94 -24.29
N GLU A 337 -11.23 -12.80 -23.98
CA GLU A 337 -10.54 -13.62 -24.98
C GLU A 337 -11.46 -14.60 -25.70
N ALA A 338 -12.36 -15.25 -24.96
CA ALA A 338 -13.30 -16.21 -25.52
C ALA A 338 -14.33 -15.55 -26.44
N ASN A 339 -14.76 -14.33 -26.14
CA ASN A 339 -15.73 -13.61 -26.97
C ASN A 339 -15.08 -12.96 -28.21
N GLY A 340 -13.80 -12.58 -28.13
CA GLY A 340 -13.14 -11.87 -29.22
C GLY A 340 -13.77 -10.50 -29.47
N ALA A 341 -13.80 -10.05 -30.73
CA ALA A 341 -14.22 -8.69 -31.09
C ALA A 341 -15.72 -8.39 -30.90
N ASN A 342 -16.56 -9.38 -30.57
CA ASN A 342 -18.00 -9.20 -30.40
C ASN A 342 -18.38 -8.68 -29.01
N LEU A 343 -17.93 -7.48 -28.67
CA LEU A 343 -18.16 -6.86 -27.37
C LEU A 343 -19.61 -6.34 -27.23
N THR A 344 -20.39 -6.96 -26.35
CA THR A 344 -21.71 -6.42 -25.96
C THR A 344 -21.56 -5.23 -25.01
N HIS A 345 -22.58 -4.39 -24.93
CA HIS A 345 -22.63 -3.26 -23.98
C HIS A 345 -22.26 -3.70 -22.55
N ASP A 346 -22.88 -4.78 -22.06
CA ASP A 346 -22.69 -5.25 -20.69
C ASP A 346 -21.27 -5.76 -20.42
N LEU A 347 -20.63 -6.38 -21.42
CA LEU A 347 -19.23 -6.80 -21.30
C LEU A 347 -18.30 -5.59 -21.23
N ILE A 348 -18.53 -4.57 -22.04
CA ILE A 348 -17.75 -3.33 -21.97
C ILE A 348 -17.95 -2.67 -20.62
N VAL A 349 -19.20 -2.48 -20.16
CA VAL A 349 -19.49 -1.88 -18.85
C VAL A 349 -18.79 -2.65 -17.73
N LYS A 350 -18.89 -3.99 -17.72
CA LYS A 350 -18.23 -4.83 -16.71
C LYS A 350 -16.71 -4.69 -16.76
N ALA A 351 -16.11 -4.72 -17.95
CA ALA A 351 -14.67 -4.51 -18.14
C ALA A 351 -14.22 -3.16 -17.55
N LYS A 352 -14.94 -2.08 -17.92
CA LYS A 352 -14.59 -0.72 -17.49
C LYS A 352 -14.78 -0.52 -15.99
N LYS A 353 -15.83 -1.11 -15.39
CA LYS A 353 -16.07 -1.10 -13.94
C LYS A 353 -15.00 -1.86 -13.14
N MET A 354 -14.32 -2.83 -13.75
CA MET A 354 -13.16 -3.53 -13.18
C MET A 354 -11.83 -2.82 -13.48
N GLY A 355 -11.85 -1.66 -14.17
CA GLY A 355 -10.66 -0.86 -14.46
C GLY A 355 -9.91 -1.21 -15.74
N TYR A 356 -10.45 -2.06 -16.62
CA TYR A 356 -9.78 -2.38 -17.89
C TYR A 356 -9.58 -1.14 -18.76
N SER A 357 -8.38 -0.97 -19.30
CA SER A 357 -8.14 0.02 -20.35
C SER A 357 -8.67 -0.45 -21.70
N ASP A 358 -8.92 0.50 -22.60
CA ASP A 358 -9.32 0.18 -23.97
C ASP A 358 -8.23 -0.64 -24.67
N LYS A 359 -6.93 -0.40 -24.36
CA LYS A 359 -5.79 -1.21 -24.80
C LYS A 359 -5.83 -2.66 -24.31
N GLN A 360 -6.13 -2.90 -23.03
CA GLN A 360 -6.22 -4.27 -22.49
C GLN A 360 -7.35 -5.05 -23.14
N ILE A 361 -8.53 -4.42 -23.28
CA ILE A 361 -9.68 -5.05 -23.94
C ILE A 361 -9.29 -5.39 -25.38
N ALA A 362 -8.70 -4.44 -26.11
CA ALA A 362 -8.27 -4.64 -27.48
C ALA A 362 -7.29 -5.81 -27.62
N ALA A 363 -6.29 -5.91 -26.73
CA ALA A 363 -5.34 -7.02 -26.72
C ALA A 363 -6.04 -8.37 -26.50
N ALA A 364 -6.91 -8.47 -25.49
CA ALA A 364 -7.65 -9.69 -25.17
C ALA A 364 -8.58 -10.11 -26.33
N THR A 365 -9.22 -9.15 -27.00
CA THR A 365 -10.20 -9.42 -28.05
C THR A 365 -9.60 -9.48 -29.47
N LYS A 366 -8.27 -9.39 -29.61
CA LYS A 366 -7.57 -9.29 -30.90
C LYS A 366 -8.09 -8.14 -31.79
N SER A 367 -8.33 -6.99 -31.16
CA SER A 367 -8.79 -5.74 -31.80
C SER A 367 -7.74 -4.64 -31.64
N THR A 368 -8.10 -3.39 -31.98
CA THR A 368 -7.27 -2.20 -31.73
C THR A 368 -7.91 -1.31 -30.68
N GLU A 369 -7.08 -0.55 -29.97
CA GLU A 369 -7.55 0.41 -28.95
C GLU A 369 -8.61 1.37 -29.50
N LEU A 370 -8.40 1.86 -30.74
CA LEU A 370 -9.30 2.82 -31.38
C LEU A 370 -10.69 2.21 -31.63
N VAL A 371 -10.75 0.95 -32.08
CA VAL A 371 -12.01 0.24 -32.31
C VAL A 371 -12.77 0.04 -31.00
N VAL A 372 -12.09 -0.42 -29.94
CA VAL A 372 -12.71 -0.59 -28.62
C VAL A 372 -13.22 0.75 -28.08
N ARG A 373 -12.42 1.82 -28.23
CA ARG A 373 -12.79 3.16 -27.80
C ARG A 373 -14.04 3.67 -28.53
N HIS A 374 -14.08 3.51 -29.85
CA HIS A 374 -15.21 3.94 -30.68
C HIS A 374 -16.49 3.20 -30.30
N GLN A 375 -16.43 1.86 -30.26
CA GLN A 375 -17.56 1.01 -29.88
C GLN A 375 -18.09 1.37 -28.48
N ARG A 376 -17.19 1.58 -27.53
CA ARG A 376 -17.54 2.02 -26.18
C ARG A 376 -18.27 3.38 -26.17
N GLN A 377 -17.81 4.33 -26.98
CA GLN A 377 -18.41 5.67 -27.09
C GLN A 377 -19.78 5.65 -27.79
N GLU A 378 -19.93 4.89 -28.87
CA GLU A 378 -21.22 4.69 -29.57
C GLU A 378 -22.28 4.08 -28.64
N MET A 379 -21.85 3.19 -27.74
CA MET A 379 -22.69 2.58 -26.72
C MET A 379 -22.96 3.49 -25.51
N GLY A 380 -22.43 4.72 -25.48
CA GLY A 380 -22.60 5.65 -24.36
C GLY A 380 -21.85 5.26 -23.09
N VAL A 381 -20.90 4.32 -23.15
CA VAL A 381 -20.17 3.82 -21.98
C VAL A 381 -18.96 4.72 -21.68
N VAL A 382 -19.20 5.80 -20.96
CA VAL A 382 -18.19 6.80 -20.56
C VAL A 382 -18.01 6.82 -19.03
N PRO A 383 -16.83 7.23 -18.51
CA PRO A 383 -16.65 7.33 -17.07
C PRO A 383 -17.35 8.59 -16.55
N PHE A 384 -17.69 8.56 -15.26
CA PHE A 384 -18.19 9.71 -14.52
C PHE A 384 -17.08 10.37 -13.70
N VAL A 385 -17.28 11.64 -13.37
CA VAL A 385 -16.37 12.45 -12.56
C VAL A 385 -16.91 12.49 -11.14
N LYS A 386 -16.08 12.12 -10.17
CA LYS A 386 -16.41 12.12 -8.75
C LYS A 386 -15.45 12.98 -7.93
N GLN A 387 -15.98 13.64 -6.91
CA GLN A 387 -15.25 14.48 -5.97
C GLN A 387 -14.64 13.67 -4.82
N ILE A 388 -13.51 14.14 -4.32
CA ILE A 388 -12.92 13.75 -3.05
C ILE A 388 -13.35 14.80 -2.02
N ASP A 389 -14.25 14.40 -1.13
CA ASP A 389 -14.94 15.31 -0.20
C ASP A 389 -14.54 15.12 1.27
N THR A 390 -13.65 14.17 1.56
CA THR A 390 -13.21 13.69 2.89
C THR A 390 -14.31 13.11 3.81
N VAL A 391 -15.57 13.07 3.40
CA VAL A 391 -16.72 12.68 4.24
C VAL A 391 -17.73 11.74 3.57
N ALA A 392 -17.40 11.16 2.42
CA ALA A 392 -18.23 10.17 1.73
C ALA A 392 -19.67 10.64 1.43
N GLY A 393 -19.81 11.88 0.95
CA GLY A 393 -21.09 12.48 0.56
C GLY A 393 -21.92 13.05 1.71
N GLU A 394 -21.44 13.03 2.96
CA GLU A 394 -22.17 13.63 4.10
C GLU A 394 -22.33 15.15 3.95
N TRP A 395 -21.30 15.82 3.42
CA TRP A 395 -21.30 17.26 3.14
C TRP A 395 -20.81 17.51 1.71
N PRO A 396 -21.34 18.54 1.02
CA PRO A 396 -20.86 18.89 -0.31
C PRO A 396 -19.41 19.39 -0.25
N ALA A 397 -18.60 18.98 -1.23
CA ALA A 397 -17.24 19.49 -1.40
C ALA A 397 -17.27 20.87 -2.06
N ALA A 398 -16.60 21.85 -1.43
CA ALA A 398 -16.33 23.16 -2.00
C ALA A 398 -15.14 23.15 -2.99
N THR A 399 -14.35 22.07 -3.00
CA THR A 399 -13.18 21.92 -3.88
C THR A 399 -13.43 20.89 -4.99
N ASN A 400 -12.73 21.08 -6.11
CA ASN A 400 -12.81 20.17 -7.26
C ASN A 400 -11.57 19.27 -7.30
N TYR A 401 -11.37 18.46 -6.27
CA TYR A 401 -10.40 17.36 -6.31
C TYR A 401 -11.09 16.09 -6.82
N LEU A 402 -10.69 15.61 -8.00
CA LEU A 402 -11.52 14.71 -8.80
C LEU A 402 -10.83 13.40 -9.16
N TYR A 403 -11.65 12.36 -9.38
CA TYR A 403 -11.24 11.14 -10.05
C TYR A 403 -12.32 10.64 -11.03
N LEU A 404 -11.92 9.83 -11.99
CA LEU A 404 -12.82 9.18 -12.96
C LEU A 404 -13.14 7.75 -12.54
N THR A 405 -14.41 7.35 -12.66
CA THR A 405 -14.88 5.98 -12.40
C THR A 405 -16.04 5.57 -13.31
N TYR A 406 -16.12 4.27 -13.61
CA TYR A 406 -17.30 3.69 -14.28
C TYR A 406 -18.35 3.16 -13.29
N ASN A 407 -18.05 3.20 -11.99
CA ASN A 407 -18.93 2.71 -10.92
C ASN A 407 -19.83 3.82 -10.36
N ALA A 408 -20.41 4.61 -11.26
CA ALA A 408 -21.27 5.74 -10.95
C ALA A 408 -22.36 5.89 -12.01
N ASN A 409 -23.33 6.76 -11.72
CA ASN A 409 -24.49 6.99 -12.57
C ASN A 409 -24.62 8.47 -13.00
N GLU A 410 -23.85 9.36 -12.39
CA GLU A 410 -23.86 10.80 -12.66
C GLU A 410 -22.51 11.43 -12.30
N HIS A 411 -22.24 12.62 -12.84
CA HIS A 411 -21.09 13.45 -12.49
C HIS A 411 -21.40 14.28 -11.25
N ASP A 412 -20.40 14.57 -10.42
CA ASP A 412 -20.56 15.49 -9.28
C ASP A 412 -20.45 16.97 -9.69
N LEU A 413 -20.10 17.25 -10.95
CA LEU A 413 -19.83 18.58 -11.47
C LEU A 413 -20.36 18.77 -12.89
N ASP A 414 -20.61 20.03 -13.23
CA ASP A 414 -20.85 20.50 -14.59
C ASP A 414 -19.55 20.82 -15.34
N PHE A 415 -19.57 20.76 -16.68
CA PHE A 415 -18.41 20.99 -17.55
C PHE A 415 -18.65 22.16 -18.52
N PRO A 416 -18.56 23.42 -18.06
CA PRO A 416 -18.85 24.59 -18.91
C PRO A 416 -17.83 24.85 -20.03
N GLY A 417 -16.72 24.08 -20.08
CA GLY A 417 -15.68 24.22 -21.09
C GLY A 417 -14.76 25.42 -20.88
N ASN A 418 -13.95 25.76 -21.90
CA ASN A 418 -12.99 26.87 -21.89
C ASN A 418 -11.90 26.80 -20.81
N PHE A 419 -11.40 25.59 -20.53
CA PHE A 419 -10.30 25.36 -19.61
C PHE A 419 -9.00 24.99 -20.33
N THR A 420 -7.87 25.37 -19.74
CA THR A 420 -6.55 24.92 -20.18
C THR A 420 -6.17 23.67 -19.38
N ILE A 421 -5.77 22.61 -20.08
CA ILE A 421 -5.26 21.38 -19.46
C ILE A 421 -3.75 21.48 -19.31
N VAL A 422 -3.26 21.29 -18.09
CA VAL A 422 -1.84 21.04 -17.81
C VAL A 422 -1.68 19.55 -17.50
N VAL A 423 -0.78 18.89 -18.23
CA VAL A 423 -0.51 17.45 -18.05
C VAL A 423 0.76 17.30 -17.23
N GLY A 424 0.66 16.70 -16.05
CA GLY A 424 1.80 16.45 -15.17
C GLY A 424 2.75 15.37 -15.69
N SER A 425 3.92 15.26 -15.05
CA SER A 425 4.99 14.32 -15.42
C SER A 425 4.66 12.84 -15.13
N GLY A 426 3.64 12.58 -14.30
CA GLY A 426 3.26 11.25 -13.86
C GLY A 426 4.15 10.77 -12.71
N VAL A 427 4.61 9.52 -12.77
CA VAL A 427 5.48 8.98 -11.72
C VAL A 427 6.93 9.43 -11.88
N TYR A 428 7.53 9.85 -10.77
CA TYR A 428 8.96 10.09 -10.72
C TYR A 428 9.76 8.82 -11.03
N ARG A 429 10.85 9.00 -11.78
CA ARG A 429 11.78 7.95 -12.18
C ARG A 429 13.14 8.56 -12.46
N ILE A 430 14.17 7.73 -12.62
CA ILE A 430 15.52 8.24 -12.89
C ILE A 430 15.51 8.94 -14.25
N GLY A 431 15.78 10.25 -14.25
CA GLY A 431 15.74 11.13 -15.42
C GLY A 431 14.44 11.91 -15.61
N SER A 432 13.46 11.79 -14.71
CA SER A 432 12.23 12.58 -14.69
C SER A 432 11.76 12.69 -13.24
N SER A 433 12.10 13.79 -12.56
CA SER A 433 11.79 14.01 -11.14
C SER A 433 11.04 15.33 -10.92
N VAL A 434 11.20 15.92 -9.73
CA VAL A 434 10.46 17.10 -9.24
C VAL A 434 10.62 18.34 -10.12
N GLU A 435 11.66 18.41 -10.94
CA GLU A 435 11.84 19.49 -11.92
C GLU A 435 10.73 19.58 -12.98
N PHE A 436 9.90 18.54 -13.13
CA PHE A 436 8.77 18.48 -14.05
C PHE A 436 7.40 18.49 -13.35
N ASP A 437 7.36 18.65 -12.03
CA ASP A 437 6.15 18.91 -11.23
C ASP A 437 5.97 20.41 -11.05
#